data_AF-A0A2D8PQA4-F1
#
_entry.id   AF-A0A2D8PQA4-F1
#
_cell.length_a   1.000
_cell.length_b   1.000
_cell.length_c   1.000
_cell.angle_alpha   90.00
_cell.angle_beta   90.00
_cell.angle_gamma   90.00
#
_symmetry.space_group_name_H-M   'P 1'
#
loop_
_entity.id
_entity.type
_entity.pdbx_description
1 polymer ?
#
loop_
_entity_poly.entity_id
_entity_poly.type
_entity_poly.pdbx_seq_one_letter_code
_entity_poly.pdbx_strand_id
1 'polypeptide(L)'
;SWLVVTLILLVGGTIRHFFNLMHTGRPIMSLRWQWPSAAVMMALLIVYLSWQPAEDPSAKVSVPSAGDVVAIAQARCASCHAVKTTDPDVEKAPGGVMLETAADLRKHSARVLKQTVRSKAMPLGNKTKMTDAERKALGAWIRAGMPDGDK
;
A
#
# COMPACT_ATOMS: atom_id res chain seq x y z
N SER A 1 -5.33 -9.22 -7.80
CA SER A 1 -5.96 -9.54 -9.11
C SER A 1 -5.35 -10.77 -9.71
N TRP A 2 -6.17 -11.76 -10.10
CA TRP A 2 -5.72 -12.94 -10.86
C TRP A 2 -4.97 -12.57 -12.14
N LEU A 3 -5.38 -11.48 -12.80
CA LEU A 3 -4.73 -10.95 -14.01
C LEU A 3 -3.24 -10.61 -13.82
N VAL A 4 -2.86 -10.08 -12.65
CA VAL A 4 -1.45 -9.78 -12.33
C VAL A 4 -0.64 -11.06 -12.26
N VAL A 5 -1.17 -12.09 -11.59
CA VAL A 5 -0.51 -13.40 -11.48
C VAL A 5 -0.34 -14.03 -12.87
N THR A 6 -1.40 -14.01 -13.69
CA THR A 6 -1.35 -14.53 -15.07
C THR A 6 -0.28 -13.85 -15.91
N LEU A 7 -0.20 -12.51 -15.89
CA LEU A 7 0.81 -11.76 -16.64
C LEU A 7 2.23 -12.09 -16.19
N ILE A 8 2.47 -12.20 -14.87
CA ILE A 8 3.79 -12.58 -14.33
C ILE A 8 4.20 -13.97 -14.85
N LEU A 9 3.27 -14.94 -14.82
CA LEU A 9 3.52 -16.29 -15.32
C LEU A 9 3.79 -16.32 -16.83
N LEU A 10 3.05 -15.54 -17.63
CA LEU A 10 3.25 -15.47 -19.08
C LEU A 10 4.60 -14.84 -19.46
N VAL A 11 4.99 -13.76 -18.78
CA VAL A 11 6.31 -13.13 -18.99
C VAL A 11 7.42 -14.11 -18.64
N GLY A 12 7.38 -14.71 -17.45
CA GLY A 12 8.38 -15.68 -17.00
C GLY A 12 8.44 -16.93 -17.90
N GLY A 13 7.28 -17.44 -18.30
CA GLY A 13 7.16 -18.59 -19.20
C GLY A 13 7.74 -18.31 -20.59
N THR A 14 7.52 -17.12 -21.14
CA THR A 14 8.05 -16.71 -22.46
C THR A 14 9.57 -16.60 -22.44
N ILE A 15 10.13 -15.98 -21.40
CA ILE A 15 11.59 -15.88 -21.23
C ILE A 15 12.21 -17.26 -21.05
N ARG A 16 11.62 -18.14 -20.23
CA ARG A 16 12.10 -19.51 -20.06
C ARG A 16 12.02 -20.31 -21.36
N HIS A 17 10.94 -20.15 -22.11
CA HIS A 17 10.76 -20.82 -23.40
C HIS A 17 11.82 -20.40 -24.42
N PHE A 18 12.19 -19.12 -24.46
CA PHE A 18 13.30 -18.60 -25.28
C PHE A 18 14.62 -19.33 -24.99
N PHE A 19 15.02 -19.38 -23.72
CA PHE A 19 16.26 -20.05 -23.35
C PHE A 19 16.21 -21.56 -23.63
N ASN A 20 15.10 -22.24 -23.37
CA ASN A 20 14.96 -23.66 -23.69
C ASN A 20 15.14 -23.94 -25.19
N LEU A 21 14.53 -23.11 -26.05
CA LEU A 21 14.65 -23.26 -27.50
C LEU A 21 16.05 -22.89 -28.01
N MET A 22 16.71 -21.90 -27.40
CA MET A 22 18.09 -21.57 -27.74
C MET A 22 19.06 -22.71 -27.41
N HIS A 23 18.95 -23.32 -26.22
CA HIS A 23 19.84 -24.42 -25.80
C HIS A 23 19.62 -25.71 -26.59
N THR A 24 18.46 -25.87 -27.23
CA THR A 24 18.19 -27.00 -28.16
C THR A 24 18.71 -26.74 -29.58
N GLY A 25 19.47 -25.67 -29.79
CA GLY A 25 20.12 -25.35 -31.07
C GLY A 25 19.24 -24.60 -32.07
N ARG A 26 18.06 -24.09 -31.67
CA ARG A 26 17.27 -23.26 -32.58
C ARG A 26 17.98 -21.93 -32.85
N PRO A 27 17.98 -21.45 -34.11
CA PRO A 27 18.65 -20.20 -34.44
C PRO A 27 17.97 -19.04 -33.74
N ILE A 28 18.75 -18.22 -33.03
CA ILE A 28 18.27 -17.06 -32.25
C ILE A 28 17.39 -16.13 -33.09
N MET A 29 17.67 -16.00 -34.39
CA MET A 29 16.89 -15.17 -35.30
C MET A 29 15.42 -15.60 -35.42
N SER A 30 15.13 -16.89 -35.28
CA SER A 30 13.75 -17.43 -35.25
C SER A 30 13.01 -17.16 -33.94
N LEU A 31 13.75 -16.86 -32.87
CA LEU A 31 13.23 -16.64 -31.52
C LEU A 31 13.14 -15.15 -31.14
N ARG A 32 13.65 -14.25 -31.99
CA ARG A 32 13.72 -12.81 -31.74
C ARG A 32 12.38 -12.15 -31.38
N TRP A 33 11.26 -12.74 -31.81
CA TRP A 33 9.91 -12.23 -31.56
C TRP A 33 9.47 -12.39 -30.09
N GLN A 34 10.14 -13.26 -29.32
CA GLN A 34 9.81 -13.52 -27.92
C GLN A 34 10.24 -12.38 -26.99
N TRP A 35 11.28 -11.61 -27.38
CA TRP A 35 11.72 -10.42 -26.65
C TRP A 35 10.70 -9.26 -26.72
N PRO A 36 10.23 -8.81 -27.90
CA PRO A 36 9.21 -7.78 -27.95
C PRO A 36 7.88 -8.26 -27.34
N SER A 37 7.51 -9.55 -27.45
CA SER A 37 6.30 -10.04 -26.78
C SER A 37 6.42 -9.97 -25.25
N ALA A 38 7.55 -10.41 -24.68
CA ALA A 38 7.82 -10.27 -23.24
C ALA A 38 7.83 -8.81 -22.79
N ALA A 39 8.44 -7.91 -23.58
CA ALA A 39 8.46 -6.48 -23.29
C ALA A 39 7.05 -5.86 -23.30
N VAL A 40 6.20 -6.22 -24.28
CA VAL A 40 4.81 -5.75 -24.35
C VAL A 40 4.01 -6.26 -23.14
N MET A 41 4.11 -7.55 -22.80
CA MET A 41 3.42 -8.10 -21.62
C MET A 41 3.87 -7.43 -20.32
N MET A 42 5.16 -7.12 -20.19
CA MET A 42 5.69 -6.37 -19.04
C MET A 42 5.16 -4.94 -19.02
N ALA A 43 5.13 -4.25 -20.15
CA ALA A 43 4.59 -2.89 -20.25
C ALA A 43 3.10 -2.84 -19.88
N LEU A 44 2.30 -3.79 -20.36
CA LEU A 44 0.89 -3.92 -20.00
C LEU A 44 0.70 -4.13 -18.50
N LEU A 45 1.54 -4.97 -17.88
CA LEU A 45 1.52 -5.18 -16.44
C LEU A 45 1.83 -3.89 -15.67
N ILE A 46 2.85 -3.13 -16.09
CA ILE A 46 3.21 -1.85 -15.47
C ILE A 46 2.08 -0.84 -15.59
N VAL A 47 1.50 -0.67 -16.78
CA VAL A 47 0.38 0.25 -17.01
C VAL A 47 -0.82 -0.14 -16.15
N TYR A 48 -1.17 -1.42 -16.12
CA TYR A 48 -2.28 -1.93 -15.32
C TYR A 48 -2.08 -1.68 -13.81
N LEU A 49 -0.88 -1.88 -13.28
CA LEU A 49 -0.56 -1.65 -11.88
C LEU A 49 -0.42 -0.16 -11.51
N SER A 50 -0.02 0.68 -12.48
CA SER A 50 0.16 2.12 -12.28
C SER A 50 -1.16 2.89 -12.37
N TRP A 51 -2.21 2.26 -12.90
CA TRP A 51 -3.54 2.86 -12.94
C TRP A 51 -4.12 2.96 -11.53
N GLN A 52 -4.07 4.15 -10.96
CA GLN A 52 -4.82 4.51 -9.75
C GLN A 52 -5.88 5.55 -10.15
N PRO A 53 -7.18 5.30 -9.91
CA PRO A 53 -8.19 6.33 -10.05
C PRO A 53 -7.78 7.54 -9.22
N ALA A 54 -7.70 8.71 -9.84
CA ALA A 54 -7.46 9.94 -9.09
C ALA A 54 -8.60 10.10 -8.08
N GLU A 55 -8.28 10.38 -6.81
CA GLU A 55 -9.29 10.75 -5.84
C GLU A 55 -9.95 12.06 -6.30
N ASP A 56 -11.28 12.11 -6.27
CA ASP A 56 -12.04 13.29 -6.67
C ASP A 56 -11.63 14.53 -5.85
N PRO A 57 -11.00 15.55 -6.47
CA PRO A 57 -10.53 16.73 -5.77
C PRO A 57 -11.69 17.61 -5.27
N SER A 58 -12.92 17.39 -5.75
CA SER A 58 -14.11 18.12 -5.32
C SER A 58 -14.76 17.54 -4.06
N ALA A 59 -14.37 16.34 -3.65
CA ALA A 59 -14.85 15.74 -2.40
C ALA A 59 -14.31 16.56 -1.21
N LYS A 60 -15.13 17.48 -0.69
CA LYS A 60 -14.88 18.21 0.55
C LYS A 60 -14.79 17.22 1.70
N VAL A 61 -13.60 16.68 1.96
CA VAL A 61 -13.32 15.98 3.20
C VAL A 61 -13.09 17.07 4.24
N SER A 62 -14.03 17.21 5.17
CA SER A 62 -13.81 18.03 6.37
C SER A 62 -12.54 17.53 7.04
N VAL A 63 -11.59 18.43 7.28
CA VAL A 63 -10.37 18.09 8.01
C VAL A 63 -10.78 17.74 9.44
N PRO A 64 -10.58 16.50 9.91
CA PRO A 64 -10.98 16.10 11.25
C PRO A 64 -10.09 16.76 12.30
N SER A 65 -10.57 16.84 13.55
CA SER A 65 -9.78 17.35 14.67
C SER A 65 -8.66 16.37 15.06
N ALA A 66 -7.68 16.82 15.83
CA ALA A 66 -6.66 15.89 16.36
C ALA A 66 -7.29 14.82 17.27
N GLY A 67 -8.37 15.15 18.00
CA GLY A 67 -9.11 14.20 18.82
C GLY A 67 -9.73 13.07 18.01
N ASP A 68 -10.35 13.38 16.88
CA ASP A 68 -10.97 12.37 16.00
C ASP A 68 -9.92 11.41 15.44
N VAL A 69 -8.77 11.94 15.02
CA VAL A 69 -7.69 11.13 14.46
C VAL A 69 -7.04 10.25 15.53
N VAL A 70 -6.89 10.75 16.75
CA VAL A 70 -6.43 9.94 17.89
C VAL A 70 -7.43 8.83 18.20
N ALA A 71 -8.74 9.10 18.17
CA ALA A 71 -9.76 8.07 18.37
C ALA A 71 -9.67 6.96 17.31
N ILE A 72 -9.44 7.33 16.04
CA ILE A 72 -9.19 6.35 14.96
C ILE A 72 -7.91 5.55 15.26
N ALA A 73 -6.82 6.20 15.64
CA ALA A 73 -5.55 5.53 15.93
C ALA A 73 -5.66 4.55 17.12
N GLN A 74 -6.39 4.94 18.17
CA GLN A 74 -6.68 4.08 19.31
C GLN A 74 -7.49 2.85 18.88
N ALA A 75 -8.54 3.03 18.09
CA ALA A 75 -9.38 1.93 17.63
C ALA A 75 -8.69 0.99 16.62
N ARG A 76 -7.77 1.52 15.80
CA ARG A 76 -7.25 0.79 14.62
C ARG A 76 -5.77 0.42 14.70
N CYS A 77 -4.97 1.13 15.50
CA CYS A 77 -3.51 1.02 15.51
C CYS A 77 -2.94 0.63 16.87
N ALA A 78 -3.51 1.12 17.97
CA ALA A 78 -2.94 0.98 19.31
C ALA A 78 -2.83 -0.47 19.81
N SER A 79 -3.59 -1.42 19.24
CA SER A 79 -3.46 -2.84 19.59
C SER A 79 -2.04 -3.39 19.35
N CYS A 80 -1.34 -2.87 18.35
CA CYS A 80 0.03 -3.26 18.01
C CYS A 80 1.04 -2.10 18.13
N HIS A 81 0.61 -0.85 18.08
CA HIS A 81 1.47 0.34 18.06
C HIS A 81 1.24 1.23 19.30
N ALA A 82 1.39 0.65 20.48
CA ALA A 82 1.27 1.32 21.77
C ALA A 82 2.41 0.92 22.71
N VAL A 83 2.65 1.73 23.75
CA VAL A 83 3.62 1.42 24.81
C VAL A 83 3.31 0.06 25.43
N LYS A 84 2.02 -0.24 25.61
CA LYS A 84 1.53 -1.56 26.00
C LYS A 84 0.56 -2.06 24.94
N THR A 85 1.00 -3.05 24.16
CA THR A 85 0.20 -3.69 23.13
C THR A 85 -0.84 -4.64 23.73
N THR A 86 -1.92 -4.87 22.98
CA THR A 86 -3.00 -5.78 23.39
C THR A 86 -3.19 -6.94 22.42
N ASP A 87 -2.57 -6.89 21.24
CA ASP A 87 -2.54 -8.02 20.31
C ASP A 87 -1.61 -9.12 20.86
N PRO A 88 -2.09 -10.38 20.99
CA PRO A 88 -1.30 -11.48 21.57
C PRO A 88 -0.07 -11.86 20.73
N ASP A 89 -0.06 -11.53 19.43
CA ASP A 89 1.05 -11.81 18.52
C ASP A 89 2.14 -10.71 18.58
N VAL A 90 1.92 -9.64 19.37
CA VAL A 90 2.78 -8.46 19.39
C VAL A 90 3.10 -8.08 20.84
N GLU A 91 4.30 -8.40 21.30
CA GLU A 91 4.77 -8.04 22.64
C GLU A 91 5.25 -6.59 22.75
N LYS A 92 5.85 -6.06 21.67
CA LYS A 92 6.39 -4.70 21.59
C LYS A 92 6.01 -4.06 20.27
N ALA A 93 5.80 -2.74 20.30
CA ALA A 93 5.42 -2.01 19.11
C ALA A 93 6.44 -2.17 17.96
N PRO A 94 6.02 -2.67 16.79
CA PRO A 94 6.92 -2.90 15.67
C PRO A 94 7.64 -1.60 15.25
N GLY A 95 8.97 -1.68 15.12
CA GLY A 95 9.80 -0.54 14.74
C GLY A 95 9.80 0.62 15.75
N GLY A 96 9.43 0.36 17.01
CA GLY A 96 9.36 1.38 18.06
C GLY A 96 8.34 2.48 17.79
N VAL A 97 7.31 2.17 16.99
CA VAL A 97 6.28 3.13 16.57
C VAL A 97 5.10 3.06 17.53
N MET A 98 4.95 4.10 18.34
CA MET A 98 3.74 4.32 19.14
C MET A 98 2.81 5.27 18.38
N LEU A 99 1.50 5.07 18.47
CA LEU A 99 0.48 5.87 17.78
C LEU A 99 -0.70 6.17 18.72
N GLU A 100 -0.40 6.50 19.98
CA GLU A 100 -1.41 6.68 21.02
C GLU A 100 -1.89 8.13 21.13
N THR A 101 -1.04 9.09 20.75
CA THR A 101 -1.30 10.52 20.89
C THR A 101 -1.22 11.25 19.54
N ALA A 102 -1.76 12.48 19.50
CA ALA A 102 -1.62 13.35 18.32
C ALA A 102 -0.14 13.68 18.04
N ALA A 103 0.68 13.83 19.09
CA ALA A 103 2.12 14.05 18.95
C ALA A 103 2.83 12.85 18.28
N ASP A 104 2.45 11.64 18.67
CA ASP A 104 2.98 10.41 18.06
C ASP A 104 2.60 10.29 16.59
N LEU A 105 1.32 10.55 16.29
CA LEU A 105 0.80 10.56 14.92
C LEU A 105 1.52 11.61 14.05
N ARG A 106 1.83 12.79 14.60
CA ARG A 106 2.64 13.81 13.90
C ARG A 106 4.05 13.32 13.62
N LYS A 107 4.72 12.78 14.65
CA LYS A 107 6.07 12.22 14.56
C LYS A 107 6.17 11.09 13.53
N HIS A 108 5.09 10.35 13.31
CA HIS A 108 5.07 9.18 12.41
C HIS A 108 4.16 9.35 11.20
N SER A 109 3.71 10.56 10.92
CA SER A 109 2.75 10.91 9.86
C SER A 109 3.14 10.40 8.49
N ALA A 110 4.41 10.51 8.10
CA ALA A 110 4.90 9.98 6.82
C ALA A 110 4.72 8.45 6.70
N ARG A 111 4.97 7.72 7.80
CA ARG A 111 4.78 6.27 7.84
C ARG A 111 3.29 5.91 7.85
N VAL A 112 2.47 6.61 8.63
CA VAL A 112 1.01 6.43 8.66
C VAL A 112 0.40 6.68 7.29
N LEU A 113 0.78 7.77 6.62
CA LEU A 113 0.32 8.10 5.28
C LEU A 113 0.70 7.01 4.26
N LYS A 114 1.95 6.53 4.32
CA LYS A 114 2.42 5.49 3.41
C LYS A 114 1.71 4.15 3.65
N GLN A 115 1.69 3.68 4.89
CA GLN A 115 1.29 2.31 5.24
C GLN A 115 -0.22 2.14 5.42
N THR A 116 -0.88 3.15 5.98
CA THR A 116 -2.31 3.07 6.33
C THR A 116 -3.15 3.71 5.24
N VAL A 117 -2.76 4.89 4.75
CA VAL A 117 -3.61 5.62 3.79
C VAL A 117 -3.36 5.16 2.35
N ARG A 118 -2.10 5.17 1.90
CA ARG A 118 -1.76 4.90 0.49
C ARG A 118 -1.73 3.41 0.15
N SER A 119 -0.95 2.61 0.88
CA SER A 119 -0.81 1.18 0.56
C SER A 119 -1.92 0.31 1.16
N LYS A 120 -2.65 0.82 2.15
CA LYS A 120 -3.62 0.07 2.96
C LYS A 120 -3.03 -1.20 3.60
N ALA A 121 -1.70 -1.29 3.73
CA ALA A 121 -1.00 -2.44 4.28
C ALA A 121 -1.23 -2.59 5.79
N MET A 122 -1.46 -1.47 6.48
CA MET A 122 -1.81 -1.44 7.89
C MET A 122 -3.27 -1.02 8.05
N PRO A 123 -4.04 -1.61 8.97
CA PRO A 123 -3.68 -2.74 9.86
C PRO A 123 -3.45 -4.04 9.05
N LEU A 124 -2.54 -4.90 9.50
CA LEU A 124 -2.22 -6.17 8.81
C LEU A 124 -3.50 -6.99 8.58
N GLY A 125 -3.75 -7.36 7.32
CA GLY A 125 -4.97 -8.09 6.92
C GLY A 125 -6.28 -7.37 7.28
N ASN A 126 -6.22 -6.06 7.55
CA ASN A 126 -7.30 -5.27 8.12
C ASN A 126 -7.94 -5.89 9.39
N LYS A 127 -7.13 -6.50 10.28
CA LYS A 127 -7.58 -7.15 11.53
C LYS A 127 -8.53 -6.28 12.36
N THR A 128 -8.28 -4.97 12.46
CA THR A 128 -9.12 -4.03 13.24
C THR A 128 -10.30 -3.45 12.46
N LYS A 129 -10.59 -3.95 11.26
CA LYS A 129 -11.72 -3.54 10.39
C LYS A 129 -11.75 -2.05 10.10
N MET A 130 -10.58 -1.46 9.83
CA MET A 130 -10.47 -0.05 9.45
C MET A 130 -11.15 0.20 8.10
N THR A 131 -11.98 1.23 8.05
CA THR A 131 -12.77 1.63 6.89
C THR A 131 -12.00 2.57 5.97
N ASP A 132 -12.42 2.68 4.71
CA ASP A 132 -11.83 3.64 3.77
C ASP A 132 -12.11 5.10 4.17
N ALA A 133 -13.24 5.36 4.83
CA ALA A 133 -13.56 6.68 5.37
C ALA A 133 -12.56 7.12 6.45
N GLU A 134 -12.22 6.24 7.39
CA GLU A 134 -11.21 6.51 8.43
C GLU A 134 -9.82 6.73 7.82
N ARG A 135 -9.44 5.97 6.78
CA ARG A 135 -8.18 6.17 6.06
C ARG A 135 -8.15 7.53 5.37
N LYS A 136 -9.27 7.92 4.74
CA LYS A 136 -9.40 9.23 4.09
C LYS A 136 -9.32 10.37 5.09
N ALA A 137 -9.94 10.23 6.26
CA ALA A 137 -9.88 11.20 7.36
C ALA A 137 -8.44 11.40 7.86
N LEU A 138 -7.72 10.31 8.14
CA LEU A 138 -6.29 10.34 8.48
C LEU A 138 -5.45 11.02 7.38
N GLY A 139 -5.70 10.65 6.12
CA GLY A 139 -5.01 11.25 4.98
C GLY A 139 -5.26 12.75 4.84
N ALA A 140 -6.50 13.20 5.04
CA ALA A 140 -6.89 14.60 4.99
C ALA A 140 -6.21 15.40 6.10
N TRP A 141 -6.22 14.89 7.35
CA TRP A 141 -5.55 15.54 8.47
C TRP A 141 -4.04 15.66 8.28
N ILE A 142 -3.38 14.60 7.81
CA ILE A 142 -1.94 14.63 7.52
C ILE A 142 -1.62 15.65 6.42
N ARG A 143 -2.42 15.70 5.35
CA ARG A 143 -2.22 16.65 4.24
C ARG A 143 -2.53 18.11 4.62
N ALA A 144 -3.43 18.32 5.57
CA ALA A 144 -3.78 19.64 6.09
C ALA A 144 -2.76 20.21 7.10
N GLY A 145 -1.61 19.55 7.30
CA GLY A 145 -0.60 20.00 8.26
C GLY A 145 -0.87 19.57 9.70
N MET A 146 -1.75 18.59 9.92
CA MET A 146 -2.03 17.98 11.22
C MET A 146 -2.49 18.97 12.30
N PRO A 147 -3.55 19.77 12.03
CA PRO A 147 -4.04 20.78 12.96
C PRO A 147 -4.55 20.15 14.27
N ASP A 148 -4.44 20.87 15.39
CA ASP A 148 -5.03 20.43 16.67
C ASP A 148 -6.57 20.44 16.65
N GLY A 149 -7.16 21.26 15.77
CA GLY A 149 -8.59 21.56 15.70
C GLY A 149 -8.85 22.90 16.37
N ASP A 150 -9.46 23.84 15.64
CA ASP A 150 -9.97 25.08 16.25
C ASP A 150 -11.03 24.71 17.30
N LYS A 151 -11.00 25.43 18.43
CA LYS A 151 -11.99 25.33 19.50
C LYS A 151 -13.38 25.74 19.02
#